data_AF-A0A7N0SW08-F1
#
_entry.id   AF-A0A7N0SW08-F1
#
_cell.length_a   1.000
_cell.length_b   1.000
_cell.length_c   1.000
_cell.angle_alpha   90.00
_cell.angle_beta   90.00
_cell.angle_gamma   90.00
#
_symmetry.space_group_name_H-M   'P 1'
#
loop_
_entity.id
_entity.type
_entity.pdbx_description
1 polymer ?
#
loop_
_entity_poly.entity_id
_entity_poly.type
_entity_poly.pdbx_seq_one_letter_code
_entity_poly.pdbx_strand_id
1 'polypeptide(L)'
;MEEAAQRETSEEAGVAGELDRERLGKWCYKGKTNGISHEGYMYPLFVTDQSETWPEKNTRIRIWMKVDEARASNMPSWMKQALEALIVRLQNPLRRTVQNGTINDLVNNGNTLFLASYDMGTKTEY
;
A
#
# COMPACT_ATOMS: atom_id res chain seq x y z
N MET A 1 -3.25 -9.85 11.02
CA MET A 1 -2.57 -8.65 10.46
C MET A 1 -2.79 -8.56 8.97
N GLU A 2 -2.49 -9.62 8.20
CA GLU A 2 -2.76 -9.66 6.74
C GLU A 2 -4.25 -9.47 6.40
N GLU A 3 -5.15 -10.21 7.08
CA GLU A 3 -6.59 -10.04 6.89
C GLU A 3 -7.09 -8.62 7.23
N ALA A 4 -6.47 -7.97 8.21
CA ALA A 4 -6.82 -6.61 8.60
C ALA A 4 -6.39 -5.60 7.52
N ALA A 5 -5.16 -5.74 6.99
CA ALA A 5 -4.67 -4.91 5.90
C ALA A 5 -5.48 -5.11 4.60
N GLN A 6 -5.92 -6.34 4.33
CA GLN A 6 -6.76 -6.64 3.17
C GLN A 6 -8.16 -6.03 3.32
N ARG A 7 -8.78 -6.15 4.51
CA ARG A 7 -10.07 -5.51 4.79
C ARG A 7 -9.99 -4.00 4.70
N GLU A 8 -8.97 -3.38 5.29
CA GLU A 8 -8.78 -1.92 5.22
C GLU A 8 -8.58 -1.43 3.80
N THR A 9 -7.80 -2.16 3.00
CA THR A 9 -7.59 -1.78 1.61
C THR A 9 -8.88 -1.87 0.78
N SER A 10 -9.74 -2.83 1.08
CA SER A 10 -11.08 -2.93 0.48
C SER A 10 -12.00 -1.79 0.94
N GLU A 11 -12.00 -1.46 2.24
CA GLU A 11 -12.83 -0.40 2.81
C GLU A 11 -12.42 1.00 2.34
N GLU A 12 -11.11 1.30 2.29
CA GLU A 12 -10.56 2.62 1.99
C GLU A 12 -10.35 2.87 0.49
N ALA A 13 -9.96 1.83 -0.26
CA ALA A 13 -9.58 1.95 -1.67
C ALA A 13 -10.35 1.02 -2.60
N GLY A 14 -11.18 0.10 -2.09
CA GLY A 14 -11.94 -0.82 -2.92
C GLY A 14 -11.08 -1.72 -3.79
N VAL A 15 -9.88 -2.08 -3.33
CA VAL A 15 -9.00 -3.01 -4.05
C VAL A 15 -8.74 -4.25 -3.22
N ALA A 16 -8.68 -5.40 -3.88
CA ALA A 16 -8.42 -6.69 -3.28
C ALA A 16 -7.32 -7.40 -4.07
N GLY A 17 -6.61 -8.28 -3.37
CA GLY A 17 -5.61 -9.12 -4.01
C GLY A 17 -4.69 -9.82 -3.03
N GLU A 18 -3.52 -10.20 -3.51
CA GLU A 18 -2.57 -11.01 -2.77
C GLU A 18 -1.55 -10.12 -2.05
N LEU A 19 -1.54 -10.19 -0.72
CA LEU A 19 -0.50 -9.57 0.09
C LEU A 19 0.78 -10.41 0.01
N ASP A 20 1.92 -9.76 -0.13
CA ASP A 20 3.20 -10.43 0.10
C ASP A 20 3.30 -10.82 1.58
N ARG A 21 3.80 -12.03 1.85
CA ARG A 21 4.00 -12.58 3.20
C ARG A 21 4.99 -11.74 4.00
N GLU A 22 5.89 -11.03 3.33
CA GLU A 22 6.86 -10.16 3.99
C GLU A 22 6.49 -8.68 3.89
N ARG A 23 6.20 -8.08 5.05
CA ARG A 23 6.07 -6.63 5.20
C ARG A 23 7.29 -5.90 4.63
N LEU A 24 7.05 -4.73 4.04
CA LEU A 24 8.12 -3.86 3.56
C LEU A 24 8.92 -3.26 4.73
N GLY A 25 8.22 -2.97 5.82
CA GLY A 25 8.81 -2.31 6.97
C GLY A 25 7.75 -1.68 7.87
N LYS A 26 8.25 -0.87 8.81
CA LYS A 26 7.44 -0.08 9.74
C LYS A 26 7.80 1.39 9.54
N TRP A 27 6.79 2.23 9.39
CA TRP A 27 6.97 3.67 9.25
C TRP A 27 6.18 4.39 10.33
N CYS A 28 6.84 5.34 10.99
CA CYS A 28 6.19 6.19 11.97
C CYS A 28 5.67 7.45 11.28
N TYR A 29 4.38 7.76 11.45
CA TYR A 29 3.79 9.02 10.99
C TYR A 29 3.13 9.75 12.14
N LYS A 30 3.12 11.08 12.08
CA LYS A 30 2.46 11.90 13.10
C LYS A 30 0.98 12.05 12.74
N GLY A 31 0.11 11.67 13.66
CA GLY A 31 -1.33 11.87 13.53
C GLY A 31 -1.68 13.37 13.58
N LYS A 32 -2.76 13.77 12.91
CA LYS A 32 -3.20 15.17 12.82
C LYS A 32 -3.59 15.77 14.18
N THR A 33 -4.01 14.95 15.15
CA THR A 33 -4.78 15.47 16.28
C THR A 33 -3.94 15.77 17.52
N ASN A 34 -2.88 15.03 17.86
CA ASN A 34 -2.23 15.18 19.18
C ASN A 34 -0.70 15.00 19.21
N GLY A 35 0.01 15.05 18.07
CA GLY A 35 1.45 14.78 18.05
C GLY A 35 1.83 13.33 18.38
N ILE A 36 0.82 12.45 18.50
CA ILE A 36 0.97 11.01 18.67
C ILE A 36 1.64 10.47 17.41
N SER A 37 2.74 9.74 17.61
CA SER A 37 3.40 9.01 16.54
C SER A 37 2.68 7.67 16.38
N HIS A 38 2.02 7.50 15.25
CA HIS A 38 1.39 6.26 14.84
C HIS A 38 2.42 5.40 14.11
N GLU A 39 2.34 4.09 14.28
CA GLU A 39 3.18 3.13 13.58
C GLU A 39 2.33 2.41 12.52
N GLY A 40 2.61 2.71 11.26
CA GLY A 40 2.02 2.03 10.12
C GLY A 40 2.93 0.92 9.62
N TYR A 41 2.41 -0.29 9.50
CA TYR A 41 3.08 -1.36 8.77
C TYR A 41 2.64 -1.32 7.31
N MET A 42 3.59 -1.39 6.38
CA MET A 42 3.27 -1.42 4.94
C MET A 42 3.50 -2.81 4.37
N TYR A 43 2.52 -3.25 3.59
CA TYR A 43 2.57 -4.51 2.85
C TYR A 43 2.45 -4.23 1.35
N PRO A 44 3.23 -4.93 0.50
CA PRO A 44 2.95 -4.98 -0.92
C PRO A 44 1.64 -5.73 -1.12
N LEU A 45 0.65 -5.09 -1.74
CA LEU A 45 -0.55 -5.76 -2.21
C LEU A 45 -0.52 -5.83 -3.73
N PHE A 46 -0.52 -7.05 -4.26
CA PHE A 46 -0.75 -7.33 -5.67
C PHE A 46 -2.25 -7.29 -5.92
N VAL A 47 -2.70 -6.20 -6.55
CA VAL A 47 -4.13 -6.00 -6.81
C VAL A 47 -4.56 -6.92 -7.94
N THR A 48 -5.45 -7.85 -7.62
CA THR A 48 -6.07 -8.77 -8.59
C THR A 48 -7.48 -8.34 -8.95
N ASP A 49 -8.14 -7.61 -8.06
CA ASP A 49 -9.50 -7.13 -8.24
C ASP A 49 -9.66 -5.69 -7.74
N GLN A 50 -10.44 -4.90 -8.47
CA GLN A 50 -10.77 -3.53 -8.09
C GLN A 50 -12.28 -3.31 -8.23
N SER A 51 -12.89 -2.83 -7.15
CA SER A 51 -14.28 -2.39 -7.15
C SER A 51 -14.39 -0.92 -7.59
N GLU A 52 -15.42 -0.62 -8.37
CA GLU A 52 -15.77 0.75 -8.74
C GLU A 52 -16.46 1.52 -7.60
N THR A 53 -17.05 0.80 -6.64
CA THR A 53 -17.74 1.32 -5.46
C THR A 53 -17.17 0.68 -4.20
N TRP A 54 -16.83 1.47 -3.19
CA TRP A 54 -16.32 0.99 -1.91
C TRP A 54 -16.82 1.85 -0.74
N PRO A 55 -16.81 1.34 0.50
CA PRO A 55 -17.41 2.00 1.67
C PRO A 55 -16.94 3.44 1.89
N GLU A 56 -15.64 3.72 1.71
CA GLU A 56 -15.06 5.06 1.91
C GLU A 56 -14.86 5.87 0.62
N LYS A 57 -15.50 5.52 -0.50
CA LYS A 57 -15.32 6.23 -1.77
C LYS A 57 -15.62 7.73 -1.71
N ASN A 58 -16.48 8.13 -0.76
CA ASN A 58 -16.84 9.54 -0.55
C ASN A 58 -15.84 10.31 0.31
N THR A 59 -14.95 9.62 1.04
CA THR A 59 -13.97 10.21 1.97
C THR A 59 -12.52 10.01 1.51
N ARG A 60 -12.28 9.05 0.61
CA ARG A 60 -10.96 8.67 0.10
C ARG A 60 -10.93 8.71 -1.43
N ILE A 61 -9.88 9.29 -1.98
CA ILE A 61 -9.63 9.30 -3.42
C ILE A 61 -8.59 8.23 -3.74
N ARG A 62 -8.97 7.24 -4.56
CA ARG A 62 -8.04 6.27 -5.14
C ARG A 62 -7.44 6.87 -6.41
N ILE A 63 -6.11 6.90 -6.49
CA ILE A 63 -5.38 7.30 -7.68
C ILE A 63 -4.37 6.21 -8.00
N TRP A 64 -4.46 5.66 -9.21
CA TRP A 64 -3.43 4.81 -9.77
C TRP A 64 -2.33 5.70 -10.35
N MET A 65 -1.09 5.46 -9.94
CA MET A 65 0.06 6.27 -10.34
C MET A 65 1.20 5.35 -10.73
N LYS A 66 1.98 5.75 -11.73
CA LYS A 66 3.25 5.09 -12.01
C LYS A 66 4.24 5.39 -10.89
N VAL A 67 5.23 4.51 -10.74
CA VAL A 67 6.28 4.69 -9.73
C VAL A 67 6.98 6.05 -9.84
N ASP A 68 7.30 6.50 -11.05
CA ASP A 68 7.96 7.79 -11.24
C ASP A 68 7.05 8.99 -10.89
N GLU A 69 5.75 8.87 -11.16
CA GLU A 69 4.76 9.88 -10.77
C GLU A 69 4.56 9.91 -9.25
N ALA A 70 4.52 8.73 -8.63
CA ALA A 70 4.43 8.58 -7.19
C ALA A 70 5.66 9.19 -6.49
N ARG A 71 6.87 8.99 -7.03
CA ARG A 71 8.10 9.65 -6.54
C ARG A 71 8.01 11.18 -6.60
N ALA A 72 7.49 11.70 -7.71
CA ALA A 72 7.34 13.14 -7.95
C ALA A 72 6.20 13.79 -7.14
N SER A 73 5.21 13.02 -6.71
CA SER A 73 4.05 13.51 -5.96
C SER A 73 4.43 14.16 -4.61
N ASN A 74 3.52 14.96 -4.05
CA ASN A 74 3.69 15.59 -2.73
C ASN A 74 3.30 14.66 -1.57
N MET A 75 3.56 13.35 -1.71
CA MET A 75 3.31 12.38 -0.64
C MET A 75 4.25 12.62 0.56
N PRO A 76 3.81 12.28 1.79
CA PRO A 76 4.66 12.32 2.98
C PRO A 76 5.95 11.52 2.80
N SER A 77 7.04 11.98 3.43
CA SER A 77 8.37 11.35 3.30
C SER A 77 8.38 9.86 3.67
N TRP A 78 7.60 9.46 4.67
CA TRP A 78 7.46 8.06 5.07
C TRP A 78 6.82 7.19 3.98
N MET A 79 5.86 7.74 3.23
CA MET A 79 5.18 7.02 2.14
C MET A 79 6.10 6.89 0.93
N LYS A 80 6.92 7.92 0.66
CA LYS A 80 7.99 7.84 -0.35
C LYS A 80 9.03 6.78 0.01
N GLN A 81 9.42 6.69 1.28
CA GLN A 81 10.35 5.64 1.73
C GLN A 81 9.76 4.24 1.61
N ALA A 82 8.46 4.06 1.91
CA ALA A 82 7.78 2.79 1.70
C ALA A 82 7.73 2.40 0.22
N LEU A 83 7.47 3.37 -0.67
CA LEU A 83 7.54 3.17 -2.12
C LEU A 83 8.94 2.75 -2.58
N GLU A 84 10.01 3.39 -2.11
CA GLU A 84 11.38 2.98 -2.46
C GLU A 84 11.72 1.58 -1.93
N ALA A 85 11.34 1.27 -0.69
CA ALA A 85 11.56 -0.06 -0.12
C ALA A 85 10.86 -1.16 -0.95
N LEU A 86 9.66 -0.85 -1.45
CA LEU A 86 8.93 -1.71 -2.37
C LEU A 86 9.65 -1.88 -3.71
N ILE A 87 10.15 -0.81 -4.31
CA ILE A 87 10.87 -0.88 -5.59
C ILE A 87 12.14 -1.71 -5.44
N VAL A 88 12.92 -1.47 -4.38
CA VAL A 88 14.12 -2.27 -4.06
C VAL A 88 13.77 -3.75 -3.87
N ARG A 89 12.64 -4.04 -3.21
CA ARG A 89 12.15 -5.41 -3.05
C ARG A 89 11.80 -6.05 -4.39
N LEU A 90 11.06 -5.34 -5.24
CA LEU A 90 10.65 -5.82 -6.56
C LEU A 90 11.85 -5.99 -7.50
N GLN A 91 12.88 -5.14 -7.39
CA GLN A 91 14.11 -5.27 -8.18
C GLN A 91 14.99 -6.45 -7.74
N ASN A 92 14.74 -7.06 -6.57
CA ASN A 92 15.55 -8.16 -6.05
C ASN A 92 15.32 -9.47 -6.84
N PRO A 93 16.36 -9.98 -7.53
CA PRO A 93 16.32 -11.21 -8.31
C PRO A 93 15.88 -12.48 -7.59
N LEU A 94 16.15 -12.56 -6.30
CA LEU A 94 16.00 -13.79 -5.53
C LEU A 94 14.57 -14.01 -5.03
N ARG A 95 13.70 -13.03 -5.24
CA ARG A 95 12.28 -13.03 -4.87
C ARG A 95 11.35 -13.34 -6.06
N ARG A 96 11.93 -13.60 -7.23
CA ARG A 96 11.28 -13.73 -8.56
C ARG A 96 10.28 -14.88 -8.73
N THR A 97 10.18 -15.82 -7.80
CA THR A 97 9.55 -17.13 -8.06
C THR A 97 8.08 -17.22 -7.66
N VAL A 98 7.43 -16.12 -7.29
CA VAL A 98 5.99 -16.13 -7.05
C VAL A 98 5.37 -14.99 -7.83
N GLN A 99 4.46 -15.36 -8.74
CA GLN A 99 3.56 -14.55 -9.54
C GLN A 99 4.04 -14.21 -10.97
N ASN A 100 3.29 -14.76 -11.93
CA ASN A 100 3.46 -14.71 -13.39
C ASN A 100 3.17 -13.31 -13.97
N GLY A 101 4.02 -12.33 -13.66
CA GLY A 101 4.01 -11.02 -14.28
C GLY A 101 5.39 -10.40 -14.15
N THR A 102 5.95 -9.88 -15.24
CA THR A 102 7.30 -9.28 -15.18
C THR A 102 7.26 -8.11 -14.20
N ILE A 103 8.27 -7.98 -13.32
CA ILE A 103 8.41 -6.84 -12.39
C ILE A 103 8.23 -5.49 -13.10
N ASN A 104 8.67 -5.39 -14.35
CA ASN A 104 8.49 -4.19 -15.16
C ASN A 104 7.02 -3.89 -15.47
N ASP A 105 6.17 -4.90 -15.64
CA ASP A 105 4.74 -4.70 -15.85
C ASP A 105 4.07 -4.18 -14.56
N LEU A 106 4.47 -4.72 -13.41
CA LEU A 106 3.95 -4.30 -12.10
C LEU A 106 4.34 -2.86 -11.73
N VAL A 107 5.60 -2.48 -12.02
CA VAL A 107 6.16 -1.16 -11.70
C VAL A 107 5.72 -0.09 -12.70
N ASN A 108 5.55 -0.44 -13.98
CA ASN A 108 5.28 0.53 -15.04
C ASN A 108 3.80 0.65 -15.43
N ASN A 109 2.96 -0.37 -15.18
CA ASN A 109 1.55 -0.32 -15.59
C ASN A 109 0.65 0.43 -14.60
N GLY A 110 1.17 0.85 -13.43
CA GLY A 110 0.48 1.74 -12.50
C GLY A 110 -0.80 1.20 -11.84
N ASN A 111 -1.25 -0.01 -12.21
CA ASN A 111 -2.57 -0.56 -11.85
C ASN A 111 -2.51 -1.80 -10.95
N THR A 112 -1.33 -2.28 -10.58
CA THR A 112 -1.20 -3.63 -10.00
C THR A 112 -0.65 -3.65 -8.58
N LEU A 113 -0.18 -2.51 -8.06
CA LEU A 113 0.43 -2.49 -6.74
C LEU A 113 -0.11 -1.37 -5.85
N PHE A 114 -0.56 -1.77 -4.67
CA PHE A 114 -1.08 -0.89 -3.63
C PHE A 114 -0.25 -1.06 -2.35
N LEU A 115 0.06 0.05 -1.67
CA LEU A 115 0.68 0.01 -0.34
C LEU A 115 -0.44 -0.09 0.69
N ALA A 116 -0.70 -1.30 1.18
CA ALA A 116 -1.65 -1.51 2.26
C ALA A 116 -0.98 -1.13 3.58
N SER A 117 -1.58 -0.18 4.30
CA SER A 117 -1.14 0.23 5.63
C SER A 117 -2.09 -0.29 6.70
N TYR A 118 -1.54 -0.83 7.79
CA TYR A 118 -2.31 -1.13 9.00
C TYR A 118 -1.80 -0.26 10.17
N ASP A 119 -2.69 0.49 10.81
CA ASP A 119 -2.40 1.24 12.04
C ASP A 119 -2.77 0.39 13.27
N MET A 120 -1.81 0.15 14.16
CA MET A 120 -2.06 -0.51 15.44
C MET A 120 -2.67 0.42 16.50
N GLY A 121 -2.81 1.72 16.19
CA GLY A 121 -3.12 2.78 17.16
C GLY A 121 -4.57 3.20 17.30
N THR A 122 -5.43 3.07 16.29
CA THR A 122 -6.84 3.49 16.40
C THR A 122 -7.76 2.71 15.46
N LYS A 123 -8.18 1.51 15.88
CA LYS A 123 -9.58 1.10 15.67
C LYS A 123 -10.23 1.06 17.04
N THR A 124 -10.48 2.25 17.59
CA THR A 124 -11.62 2.37 18.48
C THR A 124 -12.84 2.00 17.64
N GLU A 125 -13.58 1.04 18.16
CA GLU A 125 -14.76 0.42 17.61
C GLU A 125 -15.68 1.43 16.88
N TYR A 126 -16.16 1.03 15.70
CA TYR A 126 -17.47 1.48 15.21
C TYR A 126 -18.54 0.59 15.83
#